data_AF-F0F173-F1
#
_entry.id   AF-F0F173-F1
#
_cell.length_a   1.000
_cell.length_b   1.000
_cell.length_c   1.000
_cell.angle_alpha   90.00
_cell.angle_beta   90.00
_cell.angle_gamma   90.00
#
_symmetry.space_group_name_H-M   'P 1'
#
loop_
_entity.id
_entity.type
_entity.pdbx_description
1 polymer ?
#
loop_
_entity_poly.entity_id
_entity_poly.type
_entity_poly.pdbx_seq_one_letter_code
_entity_poly.pdbx_strand_id
1 'polypeptide(L)'
;EYNNTDNISEAGIADERGFYYQMFGLIPVLTKYQGIYPPLKYRIENRKATIDASSGVLFICFIGQYVWGLPHELYVVDPLALSEPFLSRLPAKNGARVGHYERAFPEGFVESKRTGQNRLANPTLKALYADVELATRGDLWSAERWAAIWRLNSGHYKNLAQYFDRNDVGADFHPADEINLSSMHTCMGATGTASVILVDKIKP
;
A
#
# COMPACT_ATOMS: atom_id res chain seq x y z
N GLU A 1 -22.58 25.20 -7.29
CA GLU A 1 -21.42 24.64 -6.56
C GLU A 1 -20.58 23.84 -7.53
N TYR A 2 -19.26 23.86 -7.42
CA TYR A 2 -18.40 22.95 -8.18
C TYR A 2 -18.65 21.53 -7.65
N ASN A 3 -19.14 20.64 -8.52
CA ASN A 3 -19.38 19.25 -8.18
C ASN A 3 -18.60 18.38 -9.16
N ASN A 4 -17.49 17.83 -8.69
CA ASN A 4 -16.75 16.80 -9.41
C ASN A 4 -17.09 15.44 -8.77
N THR A 5 -17.90 14.65 -9.48
CA THR A 5 -18.29 13.29 -9.10
C THR A 5 -17.22 12.30 -9.57
N ASP A 6 -16.03 12.34 -8.95
CA ASP A 6 -14.94 11.34 -9.07
C ASP A 6 -14.77 10.65 -10.44
N ASN A 7 -14.85 11.42 -11.53
CA ASN A 7 -14.78 10.85 -12.87
C ASN A 7 -13.31 10.74 -13.28
N ILE A 8 -12.78 9.53 -13.24
CA ILE A 8 -11.49 9.22 -13.84
C ILE A 8 -11.72 9.17 -15.36
N SER A 9 -10.99 10.01 -16.12
CA SER A 9 -11.05 9.99 -17.58
C SER A 9 -10.57 8.65 -18.15
N GLU A 10 -10.90 8.36 -19.42
CA GLU A 10 -10.39 7.18 -20.14
C GLU A 10 -8.84 7.12 -20.16
N ALA A 11 -8.18 8.28 -20.12
CA ALA A 11 -6.73 8.39 -20.03
C ALA A 11 -6.16 8.11 -18.62
N GLY A 12 -7.02 7.79 -17.65
CA GLY A 12 -6.63 7.53 -16.27
C GLY A 12 -6.33 8.78 -15.44
N ILE A 13 -6.66 9.98 -15.95
CA ILE A 13 -6.47 11.25 -15.25
C ILE A 13 -7.72 11.58 -14.44
N ALA A 14 -7.54 11.93 -13.17
CA ALA A 14 -8.58 12.35 -12.25
C ALA A 14 -8.26 13.75 -11.69
N ASP A 15 -9.27 14.60 -11.52
CA ASP A 15 -9.15 15.84 -10.74
C ASP A 15 -9.37 15.55 -9.25
N GLU A 16 -8.39 14.87 -8.67
CA GLU A 16 -8.38 14.49 -7.25
C GLU A 16 -8.49 15.73 -6.35
N ARG A 17 -7.89 16.87 -6.74
CA ARG A 17 -7.99 18.12 -6.00
C ARG A 17 -9.44 18.59 -5.91
N GLY A 18 -10.15 18.65 -7.03
CA GLY A 18 -11.55 19.08 -7.03
C GLY A 18 -12.49 18.08 -6.34
N PHE A 19 -12.21 16.78 -6.43
CA PHE A 19 -12.92 15.76 -5.65
C PHE A 19 -12.75 16.00 -4.14
N TYR A 20 -11.51 16.08 -3.65
CA TYR A 20 -11.22 16.23 -2.23
C TYR A 20 -11.54 17.60 -1.66
N TYR A 21 -11.43 18.67 -2.45
CA TYR A 21 -11.73 20.04 -1.99
C TYR A 21 -13.14 20.17 -1.43
N GLN A 22 -14.12 19.49 -2.03
CA GLN A 22 -15.53 19.54 -1.62
C GLN A 22 -15.76 19.03 -0.19
N MET A 23 -14.87 18.17 0.32
CA MET A 23 -14.96 17.59 1.67
C MET A 23 -13.91 18.16 2.62
N PHE A 24 -12.69 18.41 2.13
CA PHE A 24 -11.52 18.72 2.95
C PHE A 24 -10.99 20.14 2.77
N GLY A 25 -11.54 20.91 1.82
CA GLY A 25 -11.19 22.30 1.65
C GLY A 25 -11.56 23.14 2.88
N LEU A 26 -10.79 24.21 3.12
CA LEU A 26 -11.01 25.11 4.26
C LEU A 26 -12.45 25.64 4.32
N ILE A 27 -13.02 26.04 3.18
CA ILE A 27 -14.38 26.59 3.11
C ILE A 27 -15.43 25.54 3.53
N PRO A 28 -15.52 24.34 2.90
CA PRO A 28 -16.43 23.29 3.37
C PRO A 28 -16.27 22.92 4.85
N VAL A 29 -15.03 22.85 5.35
CA VAL A 29 -14.76 22.58 6.77
C VAL A 29 -15.39 23.63 7.68
N LEU A 30 -15.20 24.92 7.38
CA LEU A 30 -15.76 26.01 8.18
C LEU A 30 -17.29 26.12 8.06
N THR A 31 -17.85 25.94 6.87
CA THR A 31 -19.27 26.24 6.61
C THR A 31 -20.18 25.01 6.76
N LYS A 32 -19.80 23.86 6.20
CA LYS A 32 -20.62 22.63 6.20
C LYS A 32 -20.37 21.78 7.44
N TYR A 33 -19.12 21.71 7.89
CA TYR A 33 -18.70 20.87 9.00
C TYR A 33 -18.48 21.65 10.31
N GLN A 34 -18.88 22.93 10.35
CA GLN A 34 -18.84 23.78 11.55
C GLN A 34 -17.44 23.85 12.21
N GLY A 35 -16.39 23.87 11.38
CA GLY A 35 -14.99 23.88 11.82
C GLY A 35 -14.40 22.52 12.18
N ILE A 36 -15.19 21.43 12.11
CA ILE A 36 -14.70 20.08 12.39
C ILE A 36 -14.13 19.45 11.12
N TYR A 37 -12.82 19.22 11.09
CA TYR A 37 -12.18 18.55 9.97
C TYR A 37 -12.63 17.07 9.87
N PRO A 38 -13.33 16.62 8.81
CA PRO A 38 -13.93 15.29 8.78
C PRO A 38 -12.94 14.13 9.00
N PRO A 39 -11.70 14.16 8.48
CA PRO A 39 -10.73 13.10 8.77
C PRO A 39 -10.37 12.97 10.25
N LEU A 40 -10.40 14.06 11.02
CA LEU A 40 -10.21 14.01 12.47
C LEU A 40 -11.37 13.27 13.16
N LYS A 41 -12.59 13.41 12.63
CA LYS A 41 -13.77 12.65 13.10
C LYS A 41 -13.61 11.15 12.82
N TYR A 42 -13.14 10.76 11.63
CA TYR A 42 -12.84 9.35 11.32
C TYR A 42 -11.80 8.77 12.28
N ARG A 43 -10.77 9.54 12.66
CA ARG A 43 -9.79 9.08 13.68
C ARG A 43 -10.43 8.81 15.05
N ILE A 44 -11.38 9.64 15.47
CA ILE A 44 -12.08 9.48 16.76
C ILE A 44 -13.06 8.29 16.71
N GLU A 45 -13.74 8.09 15.58
CA GLU A 45 -14.70 7.00 15.37
C GLU A 45 -14.02 5.66 15.13
N ASN A 46 -12.96 5.62 14.30
CA ASN A 46 -12.18 4.41 14.04
C ASN A 46 -11.42 3.92 15.27
N ARG A 47 -11.01 4.81 16.18
CA ARG A 47 -10.48 4.44 17.51
C ARG A 47 -11.48 3.67 18.37
N LYS A 48 -12.79 3.86 18.16
CA LYS A 48 -13.84 3.12 18.87
C LYS A 48 -14.20 1.81 18.17
N ALA A 49 -14.04 1.76 16.85
CA ALA A 49 -14.31 0.61 16.01
C ALA A 49 -13.11 -0.35 15.87
N THR A 50 -12.04 -0.16 16.65
CA THR A 50 -10.85 -1.01 16.60
C THR A 50 -11.19 -2.45 16.92
N ILE A 51 -11.43 -3.21 15.86
CA ILE A 51 -10.79 -4.50 15.58
C ILE A 51 -9.45 -4.51 16.32
N ASP A 52 -9.14 -5.61 17.00
CA ASP A 52 -7.87 -5.82 17.69
C ASP A 52 -6.70 -5.67 16.69
N ALA A 53 -6.32 -4.43 16.37
CA ALA A 53 -5.42 -4.07 15.28
C ALA A 53 -3.97 -4.52 15.59
N SER A 54 -3.73 -4.94 16.84
CA SER A 54 -2.51 -5.62 17.22
C SER A 54 -2.37 -7.00 16.57
N SER A 55 -3.50 -7.64 16.23
CA SER A 55 -3.58 -9.03 15.77
C SER A 55 -3.44 -9.24 14.26
N GLY A 56 -3.42 -8.19 13.41
CA GLY A 56 -3.44 -8.34 11.95
C GLY A 56 -2.51 -7.41 11.17
N VAL A 57 -2.44 -7.64 9.85
CA VAL A 57 -1.77 -6.80 8.84
C VAL A 57 -2.82 -6.35 7.84
N LEU A 58 -2.91 -5.04 7.61
CA LEU A 58 -3.89 -4.44 6.70
C LEU A 58 -3.28 -4.19 5.33
N PHE A 59 -3.88 -4.69 4.26
CA PHE A 59 -3.51 -4.43 2.87
C PHE A 59 -4.55 -3.49 2.26
N ILE A 60 -4.10 -2.33 1.75
CA ILE A 60 -5.00 -1.28 1.28
C ILE A 60 -4.32 -0.31 0.30
N CYS A 61 -4.99 0.05 -0.81
CA CYS A 61 -4.41 0.94 -1.83
C CYS A 61 -4.66 2.44 -1.60
N PHE A 62 -5.50 2.83 -0.64
CA PHE A 62 -5.78 4.24 -0.33
C PHE A 62 -5.27 4.59 1.08
N ILE A 63 -3.95 4.66 1.19
CA ILE A 63 -3.24 4.85 2.47
C ILE A 63 -3.22 6.28 3.02
N GLY A 64 -3.97 7.20 2.43
CA GLY A 64 -3.98 8.60 2.85
C GLY A 64 -4.71 8.81 4.18
N GLN A 65 -5.82 9.53 4.13
CA GLN A 65 -6.54 9.93 5.34
C GLN A 65 -7.14 8.76 6.13
N TYR A 66 -7.53 7.68 5.44
CA TYR A 66 -8.11 6.50 6.07
C TYR A 66 -7.11 5.87 7.05
N VAL A 67 -5.90 5.53 6.57
CA VAL A 67 -4.84 4.93 7.39
C VAL A 67 -4.32 5.89 8.45
N TRP A 68 -4.26 7.20 8.17
CA TRP A 68 -3.93 8.21 9.20
C TRP A 68 -4.88 8.17 10.42
N GLY A 69 -6.13 7.76 10.22
CA GLY A 69 -7.12 7.61 11.27
C GLY A 69 -7.01 6.31 12.09
N LEU A 70 -6.19 5.34 11.67
CA LEU A 70 -6.06 4.03 12.30
C LEU A 70 -5.04 4.03 13.47
N PRO A 71 -5.04 2.99 14.33
CA PRO A 71 -4.01 2.81 15.35
C PRO A 71 -2.61 2.76 14.75
N HIS A 72 -1.63 3.32 15.46
CA HIS A 72 -0.25 3.41 14.95
C HIS A 72 0.48 2.06 14.99
N GLU A 73 -0.03 1.11 15.78
CA GLU A 73 0.52 -0.23 15.96
C GLU A 73 0.11 -1.18 14.81
N LEU A 74 -0.89 -0.80 14.01
CA LEU A 74 -1.34 -1.57 12.86
C LEU A 74 -0.30 -1.44 11.74
N TYR A 75 0.25 -2.57 11.30
CA TYR A 75 1.09 -2.59 10.10
C TYR A 75 0.18 -2.53 8.88
N VAL A 76 0.45 -1.57 8.00
CA VAL A 76 -0.27 -1.40 6.73
C VAL A 76 0.67 -1.67 5.56
N VAL A 77 0.23 -2.54 4.65
CA VAL A 77 0.86 -2.80 3.35
C VAL A 77 0.12 -2.00 2.29
N ASP A 78 0.86 -1.16 1.59
CA ASP A 78 0.39 -0.40 0.43
C ASP A 78 0.78 -1.12 -0.88
N PRO A 79 -0.17 -1.70 -1.63
CA PRO A 79 0.12 -2.35 -2.91
C PRO A 79 0.61 -1.37 -4.00
N LEU A 80 0.33 -0.06 -3.86
CA LEU A 80 0.87 0.98 -4.74
C LEU A 80 2.30 1.40 -4.37
N ALA A 81 2.85 0.80 -3.31
CA ALA A 81 4.23 0.95 -2.88
C ALA A 81 4.70 2.40 -2.63
N LEU A 82 3.78 3.28 -2.20
CA LEU A 82 4.11 4.61 -1.70
C LEU A 82 4.69 4.52 -0.28
N SER A 83 4.15 3.62 0.55
CA SER A 83 4.62 3.41 1.93
C SER A 83 5.23 2.03 2.21
N GLU A 84 5.29 1.13 1.22
CA GLU A 84 5.89 -0.20 1.39
C GLU A 84 7.28 -0.27 0.74
N PRO A 85 8.38 -0.16 1.51
CA PRO A 85 9.70 0.03 0.95
C PRO A 85 10.21 -1.15 0.14
N PHE A 86 9.84 -2.40 0.46
CA PHE A 86 10.27 -3.55 -0.34
C PHE A 86 9.60 -3.55 -1.70
N LEU A 87 8.27 -3.41 -1.74
CA LEU A 87 7.51 -3.35 -2.99
C LEU A 87 7.98 -2.17 -3.87
N SER A 88 8.37 -1.03 -3.28
CA SER A 88 8.86 0.12 -4.04
C SER A 88 10.12 -0.15 -4.87
N ARG A 89 10.86 -1.22 -4.53
CA ARG A 89 12.04 -1.68 -5.29
C ARG A 89 11.70 -2.63 -6.43
N LEU A 90 10.47 -3.13 -6.48
CA LEU A 90 10.02 -4.06 -7.51
C LEU A 90 9.44 -3.31 -8.72
N PRO A 91 9.59 -3.86 -9.93
CA PRO A 91 8.87 -3.34 -11.09
C PRO A 91 7.35 -3.43 -10.86
N ALA A 92 6.63 -2.38 -11.25
CA ALA A 92 5.17 -2.35 -11.22
C ALA A 92 4.56 -3.32 -12.25
N LYS A 93 3.27 -3.64 -12.07
CA LYS A 93 2.48 -4.42 -13.02
C LYS A 93 2.42 -3.74 -14.40
N ASN A 94 2.10 -4.53 -15.41
CA ASN A 94 1.80 -3.98 -16.74
C ASN A 94 0.54 -3.11 -16.73
N GLY A 95 0.50 -2.11 -17.62
CA GLY A 95 -0.71 -1.29 -17.81
C GLY A 95 -1.09 -0.45 -16.58
N ALA A 96 -0.14 -0.17 -15.69
CA ALA A 96 -0.37 0.68 -14.54
C ALA A 96 -0.82 2.08 -14.97
N ARG A 97 -1.80 2.64 -14.25
CA ARG A 97 -2.24 4.02 -14.41
C ARG A 97 -1.17 4.95 -13.81
N VAL A 98 -0.93 6.10 -14.44
CA VAL A 98 0.04 7.08 -13.92
C VAL A 98 -0.33 7.46 -12.48
N GLY A 99 0.64 7.37 -11.57
CA GLY A 99 0.45 7.61 -10.14
C GLY A 99 -0.10 6.40 -9.36
N HIS A 100 -0.52 5.32 -10.03
CA HIS A 100 -1.12 4.12 -9.44
C HIS A 100 -0.38 2.88 -9.92
N TYR A 101 0.92 2.86 -9.63
CA TYR A 101 1.82 1.78 -9.97
C TYR A 101 1.64 0.63 -8.97
N GLU A 102 0.70 -0.26 -9.23
CA GLU A 102 0.52 -1.44 -8.39
C GLU A 102 1.69 -2.43 -8.53
N ARG A 103 2.11 -3.05 -7.43
CA ARG A 103 3.19 -4.04 -7.40
C ARG A 103 2.67 -5.40 -6.98
N ALA A 104 3.22 -6.43 -7.59
CA ALA A 104 2.95 -7.82 -7.22
C ALA A 104 3.39 -8.15 -5.80
N PHE A 105 2.82 -9.23 -5.24
CA PHE A 105 3.27 -9.84 -4.01
C PHE A 105 4.04 -11.12 -4.34
N PRO A 106 5.38 -11.08 -4.38
CA PRO A 106 6.16 -12.29 -4.65
C PRO A 106 5.86 -13.40 -3.62
N GLU A 107 6.02 -14.64 -4.04
CA GLU A 107 5.79 -15.81 -3.19
C GLU A 107 6.48 -15.67 -1.81
N GLY A 108 5.68 -15.82 -0.75
CA GLY A 108 6.12 -15.68 0.63
C GLY A 108 6.11 -14.25 1.19
N PHE A 109 5.80 -13.22 0.39
CA PHE A 109 5.71 -11.84 0.86
C PHE A 109 4.62 -11.65 1.93
N VAL A 110 3.40 -12.10 1.65
CA VAL A 110 2.26 -12.00 2.60
C VAL A 110 2.60 -12.72 3.89
N GLU A 111 3.11 -13.95 3.79
CA GLU A 111 3.55 -14.74 4.96
C GLU A 111 4.67 -14.05 5.74
N SER A 112 5.58 -13.35 5.05
CA SER A 112 6.63 -12.56 5.71
C SER A 112 6.06 -11.44 6.55
N LYS A 113 5.01 -10.77 6.07
CA LYS A 113 4.33 -9.71 6.84
C LYS A 113 3.51 -10.29 8.00
N ARG A 114 2.87 -11.44 7.82
CA ARG A 114 2.09 -12.12 8.87
C ARG A 114 2.96 -12.64 10.02
N THR A 115 4.12 -13.21 9.71
CA THR A 115 5.03 -13.83 10.70
C THR A 115 6.08 -12.87 11.25
N GLY A 116 6.34 -11.76 10.55
CA GLY A 116 7.48 -10.88 10.84
C GLY A 116 8.84 -11.48 10.47
N GLN A 117 8.87 -12.63 9.79
CA GLN A 117 10.10 -13.32 9.39
C GLN A 117 10.23 -13.27 7.87
N ASN A 118 11.45 -13.24 7.34
CA ASN A 118 11.64 -13.22 5.89
C ASN A 118 11.40 -14.61 5.27
N ARG A 119 10.20 -14.80 4.71
CA ARG A 119 9.67 -16.04 4.13
C ARG A 119 9.62 -16.03 2.60
N LEU A 120 10.22 -15.02 1.95
CA LEU A 120 10.32 -14.97 0.50
C LEU A 120 11.02 -16.22 -0.06
N ALA A 121 10.41 -16.82 -1.10
CA ALA A 121 10.88 -18.06 -1.69
C ALA A 121 12.17 -17.85 -2.52
N ASN A 122 12.20 -16.81 -3.36
CA ASN A 122 13.35 -16.53 -4.21
C ASN A 122 14.54 -15.94 -3.39
N PRO A 123 15.76 -16.52 -3.47
CA PRO A 123 16.90 -16.05 -2.69
C PRO A 123 17.32 -14.60 -2.96
N THR A 124 17.20 -14.13 -4.21
CA THR A 124 17.55 -12.74 -4.58
C THR A 124 16.54 -11.76 -4.00
N LEU A 125 15.24 -12.07 -4.10
CA LEU A 125 14.19 -11.25 -3.47
C LEU A 125 14.30 -11.26 -1.95
N LYS A 126 14.65 -12.41 -1.36
CA LYS A 126 14.91 -12.57 0.06
C LYS A 126 16.06 -11.67 0.54
N ALA A 127 17.16 -11.62 -0.20
CA ALA A 127 18.29 -10.73 0.09
C ALA A 127 17.90 -9.25 -0.06
N LEU A 128 17.17 -8.89 -1.13
CA LEU A 128 16.65 -7.54 -1.33
C LEU A 128 15.77 -7.09 -0.15
N TYR A 129 14.87 -7.96 0.32
CA TYR A 129 14.02 -7.68 1.47
C TYR A 129 14.84 -7.42 2.74
N ALA A 130 15.85 -8.26 3.00
CA ALA A 130 16.73 -8.06 4.15
C ALA A 130 17.48 -6.72 4.11
N ASP A 131 17.98 -6.34 2.92
CA ASP A 131 18.64 -5.05 2.72
C ASP A 131 17.69 -3.87 2.91
N VAL A 132 16.44 -3.99 2.45
CA VAL A 132 15.42 -2.97 2.66
C VAL A 132 15.09 -2.81 4.15
N GLU A 133 14.94 -3.91 4.89
CA GLU A 133 14.72 -3.86 6.35
C GLU A 133 15.91 -3.19 7.05
N LEU A 134 17.15 -3.54 6.71
CA LEU A 134 18.35 -2.88 7.25
C LEU A 134 18.36 -1.37 6.95
N ALA A 135 18.07 -0.98 5.71
CA ALA A 135 18.08 0.42 5.28
C ALA A 135 17.00 1.28 5.97
N THR A 136 15.85 0.69 6.30
CA THR A 136 14.69 1.41 6.84
C THR A 136 14.56 1.31 8.36
N ARG A 137 15.04 0.22 8.97
CA ARG A 137 14.80 -0.12 10.39
C ARG A 137 16.07 -0.48 11.16
N GLY A 138 17.20 -0.75 10.48
CA GLY A 138 18.47 -1.03 11.14
C GLY A 138 19.02 0.19 11.88
N ASP A 139 19.99 -0.03 12.78
CA ASP A 139 20.69 1.06 13.46
C ASP A 139 21.33 2.01 12.44
N LEU A 140 21.16 3.32 12.64
CA LEU A 140 21.59 4.38 11.72
C LEU A 140 23.08 4.32 11.37
N TRP A 141 23.93 3.88 12.31
CA TRP A 141 25.38 3.89 12.16
C TRP A 141 25.98 2.49 11.99
N SER A 142 25.15 1.46 11.91
CA SER A 142 25.62 0.09 11.64
C SER A 142 26.25 -0.05 10.25
N ALA A 143 27.39 -0.74 10.18
CA ALA A 143 28.08 -1.01 8.91
C ALA A 143 27.16 -1.78 7.94
N GLU A 144 26.32 -2.65 8.46
CA GLU A 144 25.34 -3.46 7.75
C GLU A 144 24.30 -2.59 7.03
N ARG A 145 23.77 -1.56 7.70
CA ARG A 145 22.83 -0.60 7.12
C ARG A 145 23.46 0.17 5.97
N TRP A 146 24.68 0.69 6.17
CA TRP A 146 25.39 1.43 5.13
C TRP A 146 25.73 0.54 3.92
N ALA A 147 26.12 -0.71 4.15
CA ALA A 147 26.35 -1.67 3.09
C ALA A 147 25.06 -2.00 2.32
N ALA A 148 23.93 -2.13 3.01
CA ALA A 148 22.62 -2.34 2.38
C ALA A 148 22.20 -1.11 1.55
N ILE A 149 22.34 0.11 2.09
CA ILE A 149 22.10 1.36 1.35
C ILE A 149 22.93 1.41 0.07
N TRP A 150 24.22 1.03 0.14
CA TRP A 150 25.08 0.97 -1.04
C TRP A 150 24.57 -0.03 -2.08
N ARG A 151 24.27 -1.28 -1.70
CA ARG A 151 23.72 -2.30 -2.62
C ARG A 151 22.42 -1.84 -3.26
N LEU A 152 21.54 -1.25 -2.46
CA LEU A 152 20.25 -0.71 -2.90
C LEU A 152 20.36 0.46 -3.90
N ASN A 153 21.50 1.15 -3.99
CA ASN A 153 21.67 2.33 -4.84
C ASN A 153 22.75 2.18 -5.93
N SER A 154 23.58 1.13 -5.88
CA SER A 154 24.66 0.87 -6.86
C SER A 154 24.20 0.02 -8.06
N GLY A 155 22.92 -0.36 -8.10
CA GLY A 155 22.41 -1.28 -9.12
C GLY A 155 22.82 -2.73 -8.88
N HIS A 156 23.05 -3.13 -7.63
CA HIS A 156 23.25 -4.53 -7.25
C HIS A 156 22.01 -5.36 -7.58
N TYR A 157 20.82 -4.82 -7.31
CA TYR A 157 19.54 -5.43 -7.62
C TYR A 157 19.04 -4.97 -9.00
N LYS A 158 19.29 -5.78 -10.03
CA LYS A 158 18.86 -5.53 -11.41
C LYS A 158 18.03 -6.69 -11.93
N ASN A 159 17.25 -6.42 -12.99
CA ASN A 159 16.47 -7.44 -13.70
C ASN A 159 15.54 -8.25 -12.78
N LEU A 160 14.95 -7.60 -11.77
CA LEU A 160 14.15 -8.28 -10.74
C LEU A 160 12.90 -8.98 -11.28
N ALA A 161 12.36 -8.50 -12.41
CA ALA A 161 11.18 -9.08 -13.06
C ALA A 161 11.35 -10.56 -13.46
N GLN A 162 12.57 -11.08 -13.53
CA GLN A 162 12.81 -12.49 -13.84
C GLN A 162 12.56 -13.44 -12.65
N TYR A 163 12.37 -12.89 -11.45
CA TYR A 163 12.30 -13.67 -10.20
C TYR A 163 10.87 -13.86 -9.65
N PHE A 164 9.87 -13.25 -10.27
CA PHE A 164 8.45 -13.33 -9.87
C PHE A 164 7.54 -12.89 -11.04
N ASP A 165 6.26 -13.26 -11.00
CA ASP A 165 5.27 -12.66 -11.91
C ASP A 165 4.85 -11.29 -11.42
N ARG A 166 5.19 -10.24 -12.17
CA ARG A 166 4.87 -8.85 -11.81
C ARG A 166 3.39 -8.49 -11.93
N ASN A 167 2.56 -9.35 -12.52
CA ASN A 167 1.12 -9.14 -12.62
C ASN A 167 0.33 -9.91 -11.55
N ASP A 168 1.01 -10.71 -10.72
CA ASP A 168 0.42 -11.40 -9.58
C ASP A 168 0.28 -10.44 -8.38
N VAL A 169 -0.75 -9.60 -8.44
CA VAL A 169 -0.97 -8.47 -7.52
C VAL A 169 -1.75 -8.83 -6.26
N GLY A 170 -1.82 -10.10 -5.90
CA GLY A 170 -2.59 -10.55 -4.74
C GLY A 170 -4.10 -10.62 -4.98
N ALA A 171 -4.50 -10.94 -6.21
CA ALA A 171 -5.91 -11.10 -6.58
C ALA A 171 -6.59 -12.30 -5.90
N ASP A 172 -5.78 -13.23 -5.40
CA ASP A 172 -6.19 -14.38 -4.59
C ASP A 172 -6.85 -13.99 -3.26
N PHE A 173 -6.74 -12.73 -2.83
CA PHE A 173 -7.54 -12.18 -1.73
C PHE A 173 -9.03 -12.06 -2.05
N HIS A 174 -9.41 -12.15 -3.33
CA HIS A 174 -10.76 -11.87 -3.80
C HIS A 174 -11.46 -13.10 -4.38
N PRO A 175 -12.80 -13.19 -4.26
CA PRO A 175 -13.59 -14.14 -5.02
C PRO A 175 -13.34 -14.00 -6.53
N ALA A 176 -13.37 -15.11 -7.27
CA ALA A 176 -13.01 -15.12 -8.69
C ALA A 176 -13.88 -14.20 -9.57
N ASP A 177 -15.12 -13.93 -9.15
CA ASP A 177 -16.07 -13.03 -9.82
C ASP A 177 -15.79 -11.54 -9.57
N GLU A 178 -14.92 -11.19 -8.63
CA GLU A 178 -14.51 -9.80 -8.34
C GLU A 178 -13.17 -9.40 -8.98
N ILE A 179 -12.45 -10.36 -9.57
CA ILE A 179 -11.10 -10.17 -10.12
C ILE A 179 -11.17 -9.61 -11.55
N ASN A 180 -10.43 -8.53 -11.81
CA ASN A 180 -10.18 -7.99 -13.13
C ASN A 180 -8.72 -7.53 -13.29
N LEU A 181 -7.83 -8.45 -13.63
CA LEU A 181 -6.40 -8.14 -13.84
C LEU A 181 -6.12 -7.23 -15.06
N SER A 182 -7.09 -7.05 -15.96
CA SER A 182 -6.93 -6.26 -17.17
C SER A 182 -7.18 -4.77 -16.98
N SER A 183 -7.87 -4.38 -15.91
CA SER A 183 -8.22 -2.99 -15.67
C SER A 183 -7.09 -2.23 -14.97
N MET A 184 -6.84 -1.00 -15.44
CA MET A 184 -5.90 -0.08 -14.80
C MET A 184 -6.45 0.58 -13.52
N HIS A 185 -7.73 0.38 -13.23
CA HIS A 185 -8.43 0.95 -12.08
C HIS A 185 -8.59 -0.03 -10.90
N THR A 186 -7.89 -1.16 -10.94
CA THR A 186 -7.95 -2.16 -9.85
C THR A 186 -6.97 -1.86 -8.73
N CYS A 187 -7.26 -2.45 -7.57
CA CYS A 187 -6.35 -2.60 -6.44
C CYS A 187 -6.39 -4.06 -6.01
N MET A 188 -5.23 -4.68 -5.82
CA MET A 188 -5.03 -6.11 -5.63
C MET A 188 -5.82 -6.94 -6.64
N GLY A 189 -5.87 -6.48 -7.89
CA GLY A 189 -6.61 -7.14 -8.96
C GLY A 189 -8.14 -7.11 -8.86
N ALA A 190 -8.74 -6.49 -7.83
CA ALA A 190 -10.18 -6.36 -7.71
C ALA A 190 -10.71 -4.99 -8.12
N THR A 191 -11.98 -4.96 -8.55
CA THR A 191 -12.75 -3.73 -8.82
C THR A 191 -13.63 -3.36 -7.63
N GLY A 192 -13.70 -2.08 -7.26
CA GLY A 192 -14.66 -1.59 -6.25
C GLY A 192 -14.13 -1.62 -4.80
N THR A 193 -15.03 -1.83 -3.83
CA THR A 193 -14.76 -1.71 -2.37
C THR A 193 -13.83 -2.80 -1.79
N ALA A 194 -13.50 -3.82 -2.58
CA ALA A 194 -12.64 -4.94 -2.18
C ALA A 194 -11.18 -4.54 -1.88
N SER A 195 -10.80 -3.29 -2.08
CA SER A 195 -9.47 -2.73 -1.83
C SER A 195 -8.98 -2.67 -0.36
N VAL A 196 -9.62 -3.36 0.60
CA VAL A 196 -9.21 -3.42 2.02
C VAL A 196 -9.23 -4.86 2.52
N ILE A 197 -8.06 -5.42 2.80
CA ILE A 197 -7.91 -6.80 3.27
C ILE A 197 -7.18 -6.82 4.61
N LEU A 198 -7.77 -7.43 5.63
CA LEU A 198 -7.11 -7.69 6.91
C LEU A 198 -6.74 -9.17 6.98
N VAL A 199 -5.45 -9.47 7.18
CA VAL A 199 -4.97 -10.82 7.42
C VAL A 199 -4.42 -10.96 8.83
N ASP A 200 -4.67 -12.10 9.47
CA ASP A 200 -4.18 -12.35 10.83
C ASP A 200 -2.65 -12.47 10.86
N LYS A 201 -2.01 -11.85 11.86
CA LYS A 201 -0.62 -12.11 12.20
C LYS A 201 -0.49 -13.53 12.73
N ILE A 202 0.58 -14.19 12.32
CA ILE A 202 0.98 -15.48 12.86
C ILE A 202 2.03 -15.18 13.92
N LYS A 203 1.71 -15.46 15.18
CA LYS A 203 2.69 -15.35 16.26
C LYS A 203 3.84 -16.34 15.98
N PRO A 204 5.09 -15.93 16.18
CA PRO A 204 6.25 -16.79 15.94
C PRO A 204 6.26 -18.04 16.82
#